data_AF-A0A0D0CQV9-F1
#
_entry.id   AF-A0A0D0CQV9-F1
#
_cell.length_a   1.000
_cell.length_b   1.000
_cell.length_c   1.000
_cell.angle_alpha   90.00
_cell.angle_beta   90.00
_cell.angle_gamma   90.00
#
_symmetry.space_group_name_H-M   'P 1'
#
loop_
_entity.id
_entity.type
_entity.pdbx_description
1 polymer ?
#
loop_
_entity_poly.entity_id
_entity_poly.type
_entity_poly.pdbx_seq_one_letter_code
_entity_poly.pdbx_strand_id
1 'polypeptide(L)'
;YRQWAKDNNFKSMIPADVRAHKDAQEAAAANQTTIDDHAVPLPPKECIVPYSDELFEKAVIEWLVATDQPLAAFEHPKFHEMIAVAAQATNGVKIPHRKAACSAIISMFKKNLLEL
;
A
#
# COMPACT_ATOMS: atom_id res chain seq x y z
N TYR A 1 -7.52 24.73 -53.57
CA TYR A 1 -7.14 23.79 -52.51
C TYR A 1 -7.54 24.28 -51.12
N ARG A 2 -6.98 25.40 -50.60
CA ARG A 2 -7.31 25.89 -49.23
C ARG A 2 -8.81 26.13 -49.00
N GLN A 3 -9.49 26.75 -49.97
CA GLN A 3 -10.94 26.98 -49.93
C GLN A 3 -11.72 25.65 -49.90
N TRP A 4 -11.39 24.72 -50.80
CA TRP A 4 -11.96 23.38 -50.80
C TRP A 4 -11.76 22.63 -49.47
N ALA A 5 -10.56 22.72 -48.88
CA ALA A 5 -10.28 22.07 -47.60
C ALA A 5 -11.18 22.63 -46.48
N LYS A 6 -11.38 23.96 -46.46
CA LYS A 6 -12.30 24.62 -45.53
C LYS A 6 -13.75 24.19 -45.74
N ASP A 7 -14.21 24.17 -47.00
CA ASP A 7 -15.59 23.84 -47.35
C ASP A 7 -15.92 22.36 -47.10
N ASN A 8 -14.91 21.48 -47.08
CA ASN A 8 -15.05 20.04 -46.82
C ASN A 8 -14.64 19.64 -45.38
N ASN A 9 -14.47 20.61 -44.48
CA ASN A 9 -14.03 20.39 -43.10
C ASN A 9 -12.73 19.57 -42.98
N PHE A 10 -11.85 19.72 -43.97
CA PHE A 10 -10.58 19.00 -44.10
C PHE A 10 -9.41 19.88 -43.64
N LYS A 11 -8.49 19.30 -42.87
CA LYS A 11 -7.31 20.01 -42.38
C LYS A 11 -6.31 20.26 -43.52
N SER A 12 -6.00 21.52 -43.80
CA SER A 12 -4.98 21.87 -44.80
C SER A 12 -3.62 21.28 -44.39
N MET A 13 -3.04 20.44 -45.24
CA MET A 13 -1.70 19.87 -45.05
C MET A 13 -0.62 20.61 -45.86
N ILE A 14 -0.92 21.81 -46.37
CA ILE A 14 0.09 22.63 -47.05
C ILE A 14 1.18 23.01 -46.04
N PRO A 15 2.48 22.90 -46.37
CA PRO A 15 3.58 23.13 -45.43
C PRO A 15 3.56 24.49 -44.71
N ALA A 16 2.99 25.53 -45.33
CA ALA A 16 2.80 26.83 -44.70
C ALA A 16 1.74 26.78 -43.58
N ASP A 17 0.61 26.13 -43.81
CA ASP A 17 -0.49 26.06 -42.84
C ASP A 17 -0.13 25.08 -41.70
N VAL A 18 0.60 24.00 -42.01
CA VAL A 18 1.13 23.07 -41.00
C VAL A 18 2.09 23.76 -40.04
N ARG A 19 2.97 24.63 -40.55
CA ARG A 19 3.88 25.43 -39.71
C ARG A 19 3.10 26.39 -38.82
N ALA A 20 2.18 27.17 -39.40
CA ALA A 20 1.34 28.10 -38.63
C ALA A 20 0.55 27.39 -37.51
N HIS A 21 0.04 26.17 -37.75
CA HIS A 21 -0.62 25.39 -36.71
C HIS A 21 0.33 24.93 -35.60
N LYS A 22 1.56 24.53 -35.94
CA LYS A 22 2.56 24.13 -34.94
C LYS A 22 2.99 25.33 -34.10
N ASP A 23 3.26 26.46 -34.73
CA ASP A 23 3.69 27.69 -34.05
C ASP A 23 2.58 28.17 -33.08
N ALA A 24 1.32 28.12 -33.52
CA ALA A 24 0.17 28.45 -32.66
C ALA A 24 -0.01 27.46 -31.50
N GLN A 25 0.28 26.17 -31.72
CA GLN A 25 0.20 25.14 -30.69
C GLN A 25 1.35 25.26 -29.68
N GLU A 26 2.56 25.60 -30.11
CA GLU A 26 3.70 25.88 -29.25
C GLU A 26 3.47 27.14 -28.40
N ALA A 27 2.90 28.19 -28.98
CA ALA A 27 2.48 29.39 -28.24
C ALA A 27 1.37 29.10 -27.21
N ALA A 28 0.43 28.20 -27.53
CA ALA A 28 -0.59 27.76 -26.58
C ALA A 28 -0.02 26.87 -25.47
N ALA A 29 0.92 25.97 -25.79
CA ALA A 29 1.60 25.11 -24.82
C ALA A 29 2.48 25.91 -23.85
N ALA A 30 3.08 27.02 -24.31
CA ALA A 30 3.81 27.96 -23.45
C ALA A 30 2.91 28.62 -22.38
N ASN A 31 1.59 28.60 -22.55
CA ASN A 31 0.61 29.10 -21.59
C ASN A 31 -0.11 27.96 -20.82
N GLN A 32 0.41 26.74 -20.84
CA GLN A 32 -0.20 25.63 -20.10
C GLN A 32 -0.10 25.86 -18.59
N THR A 33 -1.24 26.09 -17.95
CA THR A 33 -1.36 26.15 -16.49
C THR A 33 -1.11 24.77 -15.88
N THR A 34 -0.42 24.74 -14.74
CA THR A 34 -0.18 23.53 -13.95
C THR A 34 -1.51 22.85 -13.60
N ILE A 35 -1.59 21.53 -13.77
CA ILE A 35 -2.78 20.71 -13.52
C ILE A 35 -2.92 20.46 -12.01
N ASP A 36 -3.05 21.54 -11.23
CA ASP A 36 -3.21 21.45 -9.77
C ASP A 36 -4.70 21.50 -9.34
N ASP A 37 -5.58 22.01 -10.21
CA ASP A 37 -6.99 22.25 -9.90
C ASP A 37 -7.83 20.96 -9.65
N HIS A 38 -7.27 19.79 -9.98
CA HIS A 38 -7.88 18.48 -9.74
C HIS A 38 -6.96 17.49 -9.02
N ALA A 39 -5.78 17.93 -8.57
CA ALA A 39 -4.87 17.09 -7.82
C ALA A 39 -5.34 17.02 -6.36
N VAL A 40 -6.09 15.97 -6.01
CA VAL A 40 -6.41 15.69 -4.60
C VAL A 40 -5.15 15.12 -3.95
N PRO A 41 -4.64 15.70 -2.84
CA PRO A 41 -3.56 15.11 -2.08
C PRO A 41 -3.94 13.68 -1.68
N LEU A 42 -3.12 12.71 -2.09
CA LEU A 42 -3.27 11.34 -1.61
C LEU A 42 -3.22 11.36 -0.07
N PRO A 43 -4.08 10.59 0.63
CA PRO A 43 -3.95 10.45 2.06
C PRO A 43 -2.51 10.04 2.39
N PRO A 44 -1.90 10.61 3.45
CA PRO A 44 -0.55 10.26 3.84
C PRO A 44 -0.45 8.75 3.92
N LYS A 45 0.40 8.17 3.08
CA LYS A 45 0.70 6.74 3.16
C LYS A 45 1.23 6.52 4.57
N GLU A 46 0.55 5.68 5.36
CA GLU A 46 1.01 5.32 6.70
C GLU A 46 2.47 4.90 6.55
N CYS A 47 3.38 5.71 7.10
CA CYS A 47 4.79 5.40 7.06
C CYS A 47 4.97 4.17 7.95
N ILE A 48 5.07 3.01 7.30
CA ILE A 48 5.50 1.78 7.94
C ILE A 48 6.90 2.09 8.47
N VAL A 49 7.03 2.25 9.79
CA VAL A 49 8.34 2.36 10.42
C VAL A 49 9.10 1.08 10.04
N PRO A 50 10.24 1.19 9.35
CA PRO A 50 11.01 0.01 9.00
C PRO A 50 11.36 -0.79 10.24
N TYR A 51 11.40 -2.11 10.10
CA TYR A 51 11.89 -2.97 11.17
C TYR A 51 13.31 -2.55 11.59
N SER A 52 13.54 -2.45 12.90
CA SER A 52 14.87 -2.41 13.49
C SER A 52 14.91 -3.32 14.71
N ASP A 53 16.05 -3.96 14.94
CA ASP A 53 16.23 -4.88 16.07
C ASP A 53 15.98 -4.16 17.41
N GLU A 54 16.45 -2.91 17.54
CA GLU A 54 16.25 -2.08 18.74
C GLU A 54 14.77 -1.79 19.02
N LEU A 55 13.98 -1.50 17.98
CA LEU A 55 12.54 -1.22 18.12
C LEU A 55 11.80 -2.49 18.52
N PHE A 56 12.17 -3.62 17.89
CA PHE A 56 11.58 -4.91 18.21
C PHE A 56 11.91 -5.35 19.63
N GLU A 57 13.17 -5.26 20.05
CA GLU A 57 13.62 -5.58 21.41
C GLU A 57 12.83 -4.78 22.45
N LYS A 58 12.73 -3.46 22.24
CA LYS A 58 11.95 -2.58 23.13
C LYS A 58 10.49 -3.00 23.20
N ALA A 59 9.85 -3.24 22.06
CA ALA A 59 8.44 -3.64 22.01
C ALA A 59 8.18 -4.97 22.73
N VAL A 60 9.09 -5.93 22.58
CA VAL A 60 9.00 -7.26 23.20
C VAL A 60 9.20 -7.17 24.71
N ILE A 61 10.15 -6.35 25.20
CA ILE A 61 10.35 -6.10 26.64
C ILE A 61 9.13 -5.41 27.24
N GLU A 62 8.60 -4.36 26.60
CA GLU A 62 7.40 -3.66 27.08
C GLU A 62 6.19 -4.59 27.15
N TRP A 63 6.00 -5.45 26.13
CA TRP A 63 4.95 -6.46 26.14
C TRP A 63 5.10 -7.46 27.30
N LEU A 64 6.32 -7.96 27.55
CA LEU A 64 6.60 -8.91 28.63
C LEU A 64 6.23 -8.33 30.00
N VAL A 65 6.66 -7.09 30.28
CA VAL A 65 6.37 -6.40 31.54
C VAL A 65 4.88 -6.08 31.68
N ALA A 66 4.23 -5.60 30.63
CA ALA A 66 2.82 -5.22 30.66
C ALA A 66 1.87 -6.42 30.88
N THR A 67 2.30 -7.62 30.52
CA THR A 67 1.49 -8.85 30.59
C THR A 67 1.98 -9.85 31.64
N ASP A 68 2.97 -9.46 32.45
CA ASP A 68 3.58 -10.27 33.51
C ASP A 68 3.97 -11.68 33.04
N GLN A 69 4.60 -11.75 31.87
CA GLN A 69 5.01 -13.01 31.27
C GLN A 69 6.37 -13.47 31.83
N PRO A 70 6.61 -14.78 31.95
CA PRO A 70 7.91 -15.28 32.36
C PRO A 70 8.97 -14.98 31.30
N LEU A 71 10.21 -14.69 31.72
CA LEU A 71 11.35 -14.49 30.80
C LEU A 71 11.56 -15.70 29.85
N ALA A 72 11.25 -16.91 30.32
CA ALA A 72 11.30 -18.13 29.51
C ALA A 72 10.35 -18.13 28.30
N ALA A 73 9.38 -17.20 28.23
CA ALA A 73 8.52 -17.04 27.06
C ALA A 73 9.33 -16.74 25.79
N PHE A 74 10.48 -16.06 25.91
CA PHE A 74 11.35 -15.75 24.77
C PHE A 74 12.12 -16.96 24.25
N GLU A 75 12.33 -17.99 25.08
CA GLU A 75 13.01 -19.22 24.67
C GLU A 75 12.05 -20.24 24.06
N HIS A 76 10.74 -20.01 24.20
CA HIS A 76 9.74 -20.97 23.79
C HIS A 76 9.65 -21.03 22.24
N PRO A 77 9.81 -22.21 21.60
CA PRO A 77 9.87 -22.31 20.15
C PRO A 77 8.61 -21.77 19.45
N LYS A 78 7.42 -21.91 20.07
CA LYS A 78 6.17 -21.35 19.52
C LYS A 78 6.15 -19.82 19.48
N PHE A 79 6.89 -19.14 20.36
CA PHE A 79 7.02 -17.69 20.30
C PHE A 79 7.81 -17.29 19.05
N HIS A 80 8.97 -17.94 18.79
CA HIS A 80 9.75 -17.71 17.57
C HIS A 80 8.98 -18.05 16.29
N GLU A 81 8.25 -19.18 16.27
CA GLU A 81 7.40 -19.55 15.13
C GLU A 81 6.35 -18.47 14.84
N MET A 82 5.69 -17.93 15.88
CA MET A 82 4.70 -16.87 15.73
C MET A 82 5.31 -15.60 15.12
N ILE A 83 6.50 -15.18 15.57
CA ILE A 83 7.21 -14.02 15.01
C ILE A 83 7.63 -14.27 13.56
N ALA A 84 8.12 -15.47 13.23
CA ALA A 84 8.49 -15.81 11.86
C ALA A 84 7.29 -15.76 10.90
N VAL A 85 6.12 -16.23 11.33
CA VAL A 85 4.87 -16.10 10.55
C VAL A 85 4.44 -14.63 10.42
N ALA A 86 4.53 -13.86 11.51
CA ALA A 86 4.19 -12.44 11.50
C ALA A 86 5.09 -11.62 10.55
N ALA A 87 6.39 -11.92 10.51
CA ALA A 87 7.36 -11.24 9.65
C ALA A 87 7.08 -11.43 8.13
N GLN A 88 6.37 -12.49 7.76
CA GLN A 88 5.98 -12.76 6.37
C GLN A 88 4.69 -12.02 5.95
N ALA A 89 4.01 -11.34 6.88
CA ALA A 89 2.74 -10.69 6.60
C ALA A 89 2.94 -9.39 5.80
N THR A 90 2.35 -9.31 4.61
CA THR A 90 2.39 -8.11 3.75
C THR A 90 1.38 -7.03 4.13
N ASN A 91 0.29 -7.42 4.78
CA ASN A 91 -0.84 -6.54 5.12
C ASN A 91 -1.07 -6.45 6.64
N GLY A 92 0.01 -6.53 7.42
CA GLY A 92 -0.04 -6.60 8.88
C GLY A 92 -0.61 -7.92 9.42
N VAL A 93 -0.64 -8.05 10.75
CA VAL A 93 -1.05 -9.28 11.45
C VAL A 93 -2.43 -9.11 12.07
N LYS A 94 -3.33 -10.06 11.83
CA LYS A 94 -4.66 -10.10 12.45
C LYS A 94 -4.64 -10.98 13.69
N ILE A 95 -4.66 -10.37 14.87
CA ILE A 95 -4.70 -11.09 16.16
C ILE A 95 -6.16 -11.41 16.52
N PRO A 96 -6.51 -12.67 16.82
CA PRO A 96 -7.86 -13.03 17.21
C PRO A 96 -8.24 -12.41 18.57
N HIS A 97 -9.47 -11.94 18.70
CA HIS A 97 -10.01 -11.51 19.98
C HIS A 97 -10.27 -12.72 20.91
N ARG A 98 -10.37 -12.47 22.22
CA ARG A 98 -10.49 -13.51 23.27
C ARG A 98 -11.49 -14.63 22.95
N LYS A 99 -12.71 -14.29 22.54
CA LYS A 99 -13.76 -15.28 22.25
C LYS A 99 -13.39 -16.15 21.05
N ALA A 100 -12.87 -15.57 19.97
CA ALA A 100 -12.38 -16.34 18.83
C ALA A 100 -11.21 -17.26 19.21
N ALA A 101 -10.26 -16.77 20.03
CA ALA A 101 -9.15 -17.58 20.52
C ALA A 101 -9.65 -18.77 21.36
N CYS A 102 -10.56 -18.56 22.30
CA CYS A 102 -11.16 -19.64 23.09
C CYS A 102 -11.87 -20.69 22.21
N SER A 103 -12.66 -20.24 21.23
CA SER A 103 -13.33 -21.15 20.29
C SER A 103 -12.33 -21.95 19.46
N ALA A 104 -11.23 -21.34 19.01
CA ALA A 104 -10.19 -22.02 18.26
C ALA A 104 -9.48 -23.10 19.09
N ILE A 105 -9.14 -22.80 20.34
CA ILE A 105 -8.53 -23.77 21.28
C ILE A 105 -9.44 -24.98 21.48
N ILE A 106 -10.73 -24.76 21.74
CA ILE A 106 -11.71 -25.85 21.91
C ILE A 106 -11.81 -26.68 20.63
N SER A 107 -11.81 -26.04 19.47
CA SER A 107 -11.87 -26.75 18.18
C SER A 107 -10.63 -27.60 17.94
N MET A 108 -9.43 -27.08 18.21
CA MET A 108 -8.18 -27.83 18.11
C MET A 108 -8.20 -29.06 19.02
N PHE A 109 -8.61 -28.88 20.28
CA PHE A 109 -8.73 -29.98 21.22
C PHE A 109 -9.68 -31.08 20.73
N LYS A 110 -10.87 -30.70 20.22
CA LYS A 110 -11.84 -31.66 19.67
C LYS A 110 -11.29 -32.44 18.46
N LYS A 111 -10.55 -31.79 17.57
CA LYS A 111 -9.94 -32.45 16.41
C LYS A 111 -8.92 -33.50 16.84
N ASN A 112 -8.05 -33.14 17.78
CA ASN A 112 -7.06 -34.08 18.31
C ASN A 112 -7.70 -35.30 18.99
N LEU A 113 -8.92 -35.18 19.55
CA LEU A 113 -9.66 -36.31 20.10
C LEU A 113 -10.33 -37.20 19.04
N LEU A 114 -10.59 -36.69 17.84
CA LEU A 114 -11.22 -37.43 16.74
C LEU A 114 -10.21 -38.11 15.82
N GLU A 115 -8.95 -37.65 15.84
CA GLU A 115 -7.82 -38.21 15.09
C GLU A 115 -7.04 -39.29 15.88
N LEU A 116 -7.49 -39.61 17.10
CA LEU A 116 -7.04 -40.74 17.92
C LEU A 116 -7.87 -42.00 17.64
#